data_AF-A0A819RLL0-F1
#
_entry.id   AF-A0A819RLL0-F1
#
_cell.length_a   1.000
_cell.length_b   1.000
_cell.length_c   1.000
_cell.angle_alpha   90.00
_cell.angle_beta   90.00
_cell.angle_gamma   90.00
#
_symmetry.space_group_name_H-M   'P 1'
#
loop_
_entity.id
_entity.type
_entity.pdbx_description
1 polymer ?
#
loop_
_entity_poly.entity_id
_entity_poly.type
_entity_poly.pdbx_seq_one_letter_code
_entity_poly.pdbx_strand_id
1 'polypeptide(L)'
;YCSSDSICRPNYRRVIANTQHPLCICPFGYFGPRCHLRNDACKSNPCGLNATCYPSYDPTGENNVICVCSERFYGDRCQNEKLMIHIQVNMTALITVSVTQFYDHFKLFNTLLLSHQQVTHGLPQIIRYDNDREKFPLMALLKIYQEMLSPRYFIVYAQWLTGPINITSTPVECPHVLDILSQGNIFLQIEVQFQVLQLDKNNHILTNHTWQLICITAVIQSKSEQQHHHRRQLFGSSTSRIPTTGYRVDSYKVYFNGQLVEGLSASSFKDLGYGYAKDIMHVFFMGKQIKGASGSSFQVLAGGWYSKDFMDVYYWGEKLPGASGSSFQVLSGQYAKDFMDVFYAGKKIQGASASSFKILEDGYAKDFMDVYYAGKKVQGASASSFKVLGNGYAKDSWDTYYMGEKVHNG
;
A
#
# COMPACT_ATOMS: atom_id res chain seq x y z
N TYR A 1 1.73 -25.84 26.51
CA TYR A 1 1.01 -25.12 25.43
C TYR A 1 0.44 -23.82 25.96
N CYS A 2 -0.39 -23.86 27.00
CA CYS A 2 -0.79 -22.65 27.72
C CYS A 2 0.35 -22.13 28.63
N SER A 3 0.31 -20.84 28.99
CA SER A 3 1.11 -20.21 30.04
C SER A 3 0.86 -20.86 31.41
N SER A 4 1.86 -20.84 32.30
CA SER A 4 1.80 -21.48 33.63
C SER A 4 0.63 -21.01 34.48
N ASP A 5 0.21 -19.76 34.31
CA ASP A 5 -0.82 -19.11 35.12
C ASP A 5 -2.23 -19.21 34.49
N SER A 6 -2.37 -19.99 33.42
CA SER A 6 -3.62 -20.11 32.66
C SER A 6 -4.31 -21.44 32.89
N ILE A 7 -5.64 -21.43 32.75
CA ILE A 7 -6.45 -22.65 32.88
C ILE A 7 -6.47 -23.33 31.51
N CYS A 8 -5.81 -24.50 31.41
CA CYS A 8 -5.86 -25.33 30.22
C CYS A 8 -7.11 -26.23 30.22
N ARG A 9 -7.90 -26.18 29.14
CA ARG A 9 -9.01 -27.10 28.87
C ARG A 9 -8.64 -28.08 27.75
N PRO A 10 -8.38 -29.37 28.07
CA PRO A 10 -7.89 -30.35 27.11
C PRO A 10 -8.89 -30.76 26.01
N ASN A 11 -10.20 -30.48 26.17
CA ASN A 11 -11.27 -31.10 25.37
C ASN A 11 -12.27 -30.11 24.74
N TYR A 12 -11.81 -28.96 24.23
CA TYR A 12 -12.70 -28.08 23.47
C TYR A 12 -12.85 -28.55 22.01
N ARG A 13 -13.66 -29.58 21.78
CA ARG A 13 -14.14 -29.93 20.44
C ARG A 13 -15.25 -28.97 20.04
N ARG A 14 -14.91 -27.92 19.28
CA ARG A 14 -15.62 -27.39 18.10
C ARG A 14 -15.15 -25.95 17.80
N VAL A 15 -14.83 -25.71 16.53
CA VAL A 15 -15.07 -24.48 15.73
C VAL A 15 -13.88 -23.85 14.99
N ILE A 16 -12.59 -24.01 15.34
CA ILE A 16 -11.54 -23.31 14.53
C ILE A 16 -10.33 -24.21 14.23
N ALA A 17 -10.19 -24.55 12.95
CA ALA A 17 -9.01 -25.06 12.24
C ALA A 17 -8.25 -26.27 12.86
N ASN A 18 -8.56 -27.50 12.40
CA ASN A 18 -7.72 -28.72 12.26
C ASN A 18 -6.46 -28.94 13.14
N THR A 19 -6.38 -28.38 14.35
CA THR A 19 -5.24 -28.48 15.26
C THR A 19 -5.75 -28.88 16.63
N GLN A 20 -5.23 -29.97 17.19
CA GLN A 20 -5.58 -30.47 18.52
C GLN A 20 -4.83 -29.68 19.60
N HIS A 21 -5.08 -28.37 19.68
CA HIS A 21 -4.51 -27.54 20.73
C HIS A 21 -5.52 -27.34 21.87
N PRO A 22 -5.11 -27.48 23.15
CA PRO A 22 -6.00 -27.24 24.29
C PRO A 22 -6.42 -25.77 24.34
N LEU A 23 -7.66 -25.49 24.76
CA LEU A 23 -8.15 -24.13 24.95
C LEU A 23 -7.53 -23.53 26.21
N CYS A 24 -6.86 -22.37 26.07
CA CYS A 24 -6.29 -21.64 27.20
C CYS A 24 -7.26 -20.56 27.65
N ILE A 25 -7.70 -20.58 28.91
CA ILE A 25 -8.45 -19.47 29.52
C ILE A 25 -7.45 -18.59 30.25
N CYS A 26 -7.33 -17.34 29.79
CA CYS A 26 -6.30 -16.43 30.27
C CYS A 26 -6.70 -15.75 31.58
N PRO A 27 -5.74 -15.60 32.52
CA PRO A 27 -5.95 -14.80 33.72
C PRO A 27 -6.12 -13.31 33.37
N PHE A 28 -6.65 -12.52 34.31
CA PHE A 28 -6.90 -11.10 34.11
C PHE A 28 -5.62 -10.37 33.66
N GLY A 29 -5.73 -9.60 32.58
CA GLY A 29 -4.59 -8.87 32.00
C GLY A 29 -3.73 -9.68 31.02
N TYR A 30 -4.06 -10.95 30.76
CA TYR A 30 -3.38 -11.78 29.76
C TYR A 30 -4.32 -12.16 28.62
N PHE A 31 -3.77 -12.35 27.42
CA PHE A 31 -4.52 -12.70 26.22
C PHE A 31 -3.71 -13.54 25.22
N GLY A 32 -4.38 -13.95 24.14
CA GLY A 32 -3.82 -14.79 23.09
C GLY A 32 -4.04 -16.30 23.30
N PRO A 33 -3.78 -17.13 22.28
CA PRO A 33 -4.18 -18.54 22.20
C PRO A 33 -3.46 -19.42 23.22
N ARG A 34 -2.38 -18.90 23.81
CA ARG A 34 -1.58 -19.54 24.85
C ARG A 34 -1.48 -18.71 26.13
N CYS A 35 -2.13 -17.55 26.23
CA CYS A 35 -2.11 -16.66 27.40
C CYS A 35 -0.71 -16.17 27.83
N HIS A 36 0.23 -16.00 26.89
CA HIS A 36 1.54 -15.40 27.16
C HIS A 36 1.58 -13.88 26.93
N LEU A 37 0.58 -13.31 26.25
CA LEU A 37 0.56 -11.88 25.96
C LEU A 37 -0.05 -11.14 27.15
N ARG A 38 0.55 -10.02 27.55
CA ARG A 38 0.10 -9.22 28.71
C ARG A 38 -0.30 -7.82 28.25
N ASN A 39 -1.41 -7.32 28.77
CA ASN A 39 -1.95 -6.01 28.39
C ASN A 39 -1.04 -4.84 28.82
N ASP A 40 -0.11 -5.09 29.75
CA ASP A 40 0.86 -4.12 30.25
C ASP A 40 2.24 -4.28 29.62
N ALA A 41 2.37 -4.99 28.48
CA ALA A 41 3.66 -5.20 27.80
C ALA A 41 4.42 -3.88 27.52
N CYS A 42 3.68 -2.77 27.32
CA CYS A 42 4.25 -1.44 27.13
C CYS A 42 4.53 -0.65 28.42
N LYS A 43 4.12 -1.14 29.60
CA LYS A 43 4.20 -0.39 30.87
C LYS A 43 5.63 -0.12 31.33
N SER A 44 6.56 -1.02 31.02
CA SER A 44 8.00 -0.84 31.31
C SER A 44 8.72 0.04 30.28
N ASN A 45 8.00 0.62 29.33
CA ASN A 45 8.53 1.36 28.19
C ASN A 45 9.69 0.64 27.46
N PRO A 46 9.47 -0.57 26.92
CA PRO A 46 10.51 -1.36 26.28
C PRO A 46 11.08 -0.73 25.00
N CYS A 47 10.38 0.24 24.39
CA CYS A 47 10.79 0.95 23.17
C CYS A 47 11.63 2.23 23.43
N GLY A 48 11.83 2.60 24.69
CA GLY A 48 12.55 3.82 25.06
C GLY A 48 11.76 5.11 24.85
N LEU A 49 12.41 6.26 25.04
CA LEU A 49 11.76 7.58 25.06
C LEU A 49 11.39 8.12 23.67
N ASN A 50 12.02 7.62 22.61
CA ASN A 50 11.89 8.15 21.24
C ASN A 50 11.04 7.25 20.34
N ALA A 51 10.07 6.54 20.92
CA ALA A 51 9.23 5.58 20.22
C ALA A 51 7.84 5.47 20.86
N THR A 52 6.87 5.06 20.05
CA THR A 52 5.54 4.69 20.53
C THR A 52 5.44 3.17 20.63
N CYS A 53 5.05 2.67 21.80
CA CYS A 53 4.93 1.23 22.07
C CYS A 53 3.49 0.75 21.81
N TYR A 54 3.36 -0.35 21.08
CA TYR A 54 2.09 -1.05 20.90
C TYR A 54 2.24 -2.51 21.32
N PRO A 55 1.28 -3.07 22.09
CA PRO A 55 1.26 -4.50 22.34
C PRO A 55 1.00 -5.24 21.03
N SER A 56 1.79 -6.28 20.77
CA SER A 56 1.72 -7.07 19.53
C SER A 56 1.19 -8.47 19.79
N TYR A 57 0.44 -8.99 18.82
CA TYR A 57 0.05 -10.39 18.78
C TYR A 57 1.08 -11.18 17.97
N ASP A 58 2.15 -11.64 18.62
CA ASP A 58 3.07 -12.61 18.05
C ASP A 58 2.61 -14.04 18.44
N PRO A 59 2.27 -14.92 17.47
CA PRO A 59 1.87 -16.31 17.73
C PRO A 59 2.92 -17.14 18.47
N THR A 60 4.20 -16.77 18.38
CA THR A 60 5.31 -17.44 19.07
C THR A 60 5.40 -17.03 20.55
N GLY A 61 4.92 -15.82 20.88
CA GLY A 61 5.05 -15.21 22.20
C GLY A 61 6.43 -14.58 22.46
N GLU A 62 7.34 -14.56 21.50
CA GLU A 62 8.69 -14.01 21.66
C GLU A 62 8.73 -12.48 21.47
N ASN A 63 7.94 -11.93 20.53
CA ASN A 63 7.85 -10.48 20.29
C ASN A 63 6.46 -9.92 20.66
N ASN A 64 6.22 -9.75 21.96
CA ASN A 64 4.94 -9.24 22.49
C ASN A 64 4.75 -7.70 22.36
N VAL A 65 5.69 -6.99 21.72
CA VAL A 65 5.68 -5.53 21.57
C VAL A 65 6.13 -5.14 20.16
N ILE A 66 5.48 -4.14 19.58
CA ILE A 66 5.93 -3.41 18.39
C ILE A 66 6.32 -1.99 18.80
N CYS A 67 7.52 -1.56 18.40
CA CYS A 67 8.01 -0.20 18.61
C CYS A 67 7.94 0.58 17.29
N VAL A 68 7.17 1.67 17.29
CA VAL A 68 7.14 2.63 16.18
C VAL A 68 8.09 3.77 16.52
N CYS A 69 9.23 3.80 15.84
CA CYS A 69 10.28 4.78 16.11
C CYS A 69 9.90 6.17 15.59
N SER A 70 10.27 7.20 16.36
CA SER A 70 10.28 8.57 15.85
C SER A 70 11.22 8.69 14.65
N GLU A 71 11.01 9.72 13.81
CA GLU A 71 11.66 9.86 12.49
C GLU A 71 13.18 9.66 12.47
N ARG A 72 13.87 9.91 13.59
CA ARG A 72 15.34 9.85 13.76
C ARG A 72 15.89 8.56 14.35
N PHE A 73 15.05 7.56 14.66
CA PHE A 73 15.48 6.33 15.32
C PHE A 73 15.04 5.09 14.53
N TYR A 74 15.76 3.98 14.70
CA TYR A 74 15.47 2.71 14.05
C TYR A 74 15.91 1.51 14.89
N GLY A 75 15.53 0.31 14.45
CA GLY A 75 15.73 -0.96 15.15
C GLY A 75 14.46 -1.41 15.88
N ASP A 76 14.41 -2.69 16.27
CA ASP A 76 13.21 -3.31 16.86
C ASP A 76 12.74 -2.63 18.16
N ARG A 77 13.64 -1.91 18.85
CA ARG A 77 13.35 -1.11 20.03
C ARG A 77 13.79 0.35 19.88
N CYS A 78 13.96 0.81 18.64
CA CYS A 78 14.37 2.19 18.35
C CYS A 78 15.67 2.61 19.05
N GLN A 79 16.55 1.63 19.28
CA GLN A 79 17.78 1.80 20.03
C GLN A 79 18.90 2.47 19.22
N ASN A 80 18.76 2.53 17.89
CA ASN A 80 19.75 3.09 17.00
C ASN A 80 19.30 4.47 16.48
N GLU A 81 20.19 5.44 16.47
CA GLU A 81 19.98 6.74 15.84
C GLU A 81 20.28 6.65 14.34
N LYS A 82 19.40 7.22 13.51
CA LYS A 82 19.62 7.35 12.07
C LYS A 82 20.73 8.36 11.81
N LEU A 83 21.61 8.03 10.87
CA LEU A 83 22.63 8.97 10.40
C LEU A 83 22.04 9.85 9.29
N MET A 84 22.29 11.16 9.38
CA MET A 84 21.86 12.12 8.35
C MET A 84 22.91 12.26 7.26
N ILE A 85 22.44 12.19 6.02
CA ILE A 85 23.29 12.35 4.84
C ILE A 85 22.73 13.47 3.98
N HIS A 86 23.62 14.39 3.62
CA HIS A 86 23.33 15.51 2.73
C HIS A 86 24.07 15.29 1.41
N ILE A 87 23.32 15.19 0.31
CA ILE A 87 23.88 15.23 -1.05
C ILE A 87 23.63 16.63 -1.58
N GLN A 88 24.70 17.41 -1.71
CA GLN A 88 24.66 18.71 -2.37
C GLN A 88 24.74 18.50 -3.88
N VAL A 89 23.82 19.13 -4.60
CA VAL A 89 23.76 19.10 -6.05
C VAL A 89 24.00 20.51 -6.57
N ASN A 90 25.08 20.71 -7.31
CA ASN A 90 25.39 22.00 -7.92
C ASN A 90 25.26 21.90 -9.44
N MET A 91 24.26 22.58 -9.98
CA MET A 91 23.94 22.60 -11.41
C MET A 91 23.20 23.88 -11.77
N THR A 92 23.52 24.44 -12.93
CA THR A 92 22.88 25.62 -13.50
C THR A 92 21.90 25.20 -14.61
N ALA A 93 20.70 24.75 -14.22
CA ALA A 93 19.64 24.39 -15.17
C ALA A 93 18.24 24.69 -14.64
N LEU A 94 17.34 25.14 -15.54
CA LEU A 94 15.92 25.32 -15.26
C LEU A 94 15.22 23.95 -15.23
N ILE A 95 15.16 23.36 -14.05
CA ILE A 95 14.52 22.06 -13.80
C ILE A 95 13.12 22.32 -13.26
N THR A 96 12.12 21.58 -13.75
CA THR A 96 10.72 21.75 -13.33
C THR A 96 10.35 20.79 -12.20
N VAL A 97 10.83 19.55 -12.28
CA VAL A 97 10.61 18.50 -11.28
C VAL A 97 11.86 17.65 -11.17
N SER A 98 12.17 17.18 -9.98
CA SER A 98 13.12 16.10 -9.78
C SER A 98 12.56 15.00 -8.88
N VAL A 99 13.03 13.79 -9.11
CA VAL A 99 12.66 12.59 -8.35
C VAL A 99 13.93 11.91 -7.89
N THR A 100 14.14 11.81 -6.59
CA THR A 100 15.25 11.06 -6.00
C THR A 100 14.72 9.73 -5.49
N GLN A 101 15.33 8.63 -5.90
CA GLN A 101 15.01 7.28 -5.46
C GLN A 101 16.24 6.65 -4.80
N PHE A 102 16.06 6.02 -3.65
CA PHE A 102 17.10 5.31 -2.92
C PHE A 102 16.81 3.82 -2.99
N TYR A 103 17.81 3.03 -3.34
CA TYR A 103 17.70 1.59 -3.55
C TYR A 103 18.62 0.83 -2.60
N ASP A 104 18.07 -0.24 -2.05
CA ASP A 104 18.83 -1.27 -1.34
C ASP A 104 19.21 -2.38 -2.31
N HIS A 105 20.47 -2.81 -2.28
CA HIS A 105 20.90 -4.00 -3.03
C HIS A 105 20.79 -5.24 -2.16
N PHE A 106 19.94 -6.17 -2.59
CA PHE A 106 19.72 -7.45 -1.94
C PHE A 106 20.66 -8.50 -2.54
N LYS A 107 21.84 -8.66 -1.91
CA LYS A 107 22.92 -9.51 -2.41
C LYS A 107 22.51 -10.94 -2.76
N LEU A 108 21.57 -11.53 -2.03
CA LEU A 108 21.13 -12.91 -2.22
C LEU A 108 20.44 -13.15 -3.57
N PHE A 109 19.71 -12.14 -4.06
CA PHE A 109 18.95 -12.21 -5.31
C PHE A 109 19.52 -11.28 -6.39
N ASN A 110 20.58 -10.53 -6.07
CA ASN A 110 21.15 -9.48 -6.91
C ASN A 110 20.10 -8.48 -7.42
N THR A 111 19.11 -8.15 -6.57
CA THR A 111 18.00 -7.25 -6.92
C THR A 111 18.10 -5.92 -6.18
N LEU A 112 17.74 -4.83 -6.84
CA LEU A 112 17.56 -3.51 -6.22
C LEU A 112 16.11 -3.34 -5.76
N LEU A 113 15.90 -3.03 -4.49
CA LEU A 113 14.58 -2.72 -3.92
C LEU A 113 14.50 -1.23 -3.61
N LEU A 114 13.44 -0.57 -4.07
CA LEU A 114 13.19 0.84 -3.74
C LEU A 114 12.95 0.97 -2.22
N SER A 115 13.83 1.67 -1.54
CA SER A 115 13.76 1.95 -0.10
C SER A 115 13.01 3.25 0.17
N HIS A 116 13.37 4.32 -0.53
CA HIS A 116 12.78 5.64 -0.33
C HIS A 116 12.67 6.42 -1.64
N GLN A 117 11.67 7.28 -1.76
CA GLN A 117 11.50 8.17 -2.90
C GLN A 117 11.05 9.56 -2.45
N GLN A 118 11.71 10.59 -2.98
CA GLN A 118 11.37 11.98 -2.77
C GLN A 118 11.09 12.66 -4.11
N VAL A 119 10.03 13.46 -4.18
CA VAL A 119 9.70 14.28 -5.36
C VAL A 119 9.77 15.74 -4.95
N THR A 120 10.48 16.55 -5.73
CA THR A 120 10.63 17.98 -5.47
C THR A 120 10.33 18.79 -6.73
N HIS A 121 9.71 19.95 -6.55
CA HIS A 121 9.59 20.94 -7.61
C HIS A 121 10.94 21.66 -7.76
N GLY A 122 11.45 21.73 -8.99
CA GLY A 122 12.79 22.23 -9.24
C GLY A 122 13.91 21.23 -8.96
N LEU A 123 15.14 21.72 -8.98
CA LEU A 123 16.31 20.95 -8.56
C LEU A 123 16.56 21.17 -7.06
N PRO A 124 16.57 20.11 -6.24
CA PRO A 124 16.95 20.21 -4.85
C PRO A 124 18.44 20.49 -4.76
N GLN A 125 18.82 21.64 -4.19
CA GLN A 125 20.22 21.94 -3.90
C GLN A 125 20.80 20.98 -2.85
N ILE A 126 19.95 20.48 -1.96
CA ILE A 126 20.30 19.52 -0.91
C ILE A 126 19.26 18.41 -0.90
N ILE A 127 19.72 17.17 -1.09
CA ILE A 127 18.93 15.96 -0.89
C ILE A 127 19.31 15.42 0.49
N ARG A 128 18.31 15.24 1.36
CA ARG A 128 18.49 14.69 2.71
C ARG A 128 18.01 13.25 2.75
N TYR A 129 18.77 12.38 3.40
CA TYR A 129 18.37 11.00 3.65
C TYR A 129 18.74 10.60 5.07
N ASP A 130 17.73 10.15 5.82
CA ASP A 130 17.89 9.61 7.17
C ASP A 130 18.09 8.10 7.06
N ASN A 131 19.33 7.66 7.19
CA ASN A 131 19.68 6.26 7.01
C ASN A 131 19.32 5.45 8.26
N ASP A 132 18.37 4.53 8.10
CA ASP A 132 17.87 3.60 9.12
C ASP A 132 18.63 2.26 9.13
N ARG A 133 19.84 2.22 8.57
CA ARG A 133 20.70 1.03 8.54
C ARG A 133 22.17 1.38 8.76
N GLU A 134 22.95 0.41 9.24
CA GLU A 134 24.41 0.54 9.35
C GLU A 134 25.11 0.73 8.00
N LYS A 135 24.46 0.36 6.89
CA LYS A 135 24.99 0.48 5.53
C LYS A 135 24.07 1.40 4.72
N PHE A 136 24.66 2.42 4.11
CA PHE A 136 24.03 3.38 3.18
C PHE A 136 23.12 2.66 2.17
N PRO A 137 22.03 3.29 1.65
CA PRO A 137 21.35 2.76 0.47
C PRO A 137 22.40 2.50 -0.59
N LEU A 138 22.49 1.26 -1.05
CA LEU A 138 23.57 0.84 -1.92
C LEU A 138 23.55 1.62 -3.25
N MET A 139 22.47 2.32 -3.59
CA MET A 139 22.43 3.25 -4.72
C MET A 139 21.38 4.36 -4.56
N ALA A 140 21.68 5.58 -4.98
CA ALA A 140 20.70 6.64 -5.20
C ALA A 140 20.56 6.96 -6.69
N LEU A 141 19.34 7.20 -7.15
CA LEU A 141 18.99 7.56 -8.52
C LEU A 141 18.23 8.88 -8.50
N LEU A 142 18.87 9.94 -8.98
CA LEU A 142 18.26 11.24 -9.18
C LEU A 142 17.78 11.36 -10.64
N LYS A 143 16.48 11.56 -10.82
CA LYS A 143 15.84 11.81 -12.12
C LYS A 143 15.47 13.29 -12.17
N ILE A 144 15.96 14.02 -13.16
CA ILE A 144 15.60 15.43 -13.36
C ILE A 144 14.78 15.60 -14.64
N TYR A 145 13.74 16.42 -14.57
CA TYR A 145 12.89 16.77 -15.70
C TYR A 145 13.12 18.25 -16.03
N GLN A 146 13.53 18.52 -17.28
CA GLN A 146 13.67 19.87 -17.81
C GLN A 146 12.55 20.10 -18.83
N GLU A 147 11.65 21.06 -18.55
CA GLU A 147 10.68 21.60 -19.52
C GLU A 147 9.97 20.58 -20.44
N MET A 148 9.54 19.44 -19.89
CA MET A 148 8.88 18.33 -20.62
C MET A 148 9.73 17.55 -21.63
N LEU A 149 11.06 17.68 -21.62
CA LEU A 149 11.98 16.79 -22.33
C LEU A 149 12.22 15.49 -21.54
N SER A 150 12.79 14.49 -22.22
CA SER A 150 13.17 13.20 -21.63
C SER A 150 13.93 13.37 -20.31
N PRO A 151 13.56 12.64 -19.24
CA PRO A 151 14.25 12.76 -17.96
C PRO A 151 15.73 12.41 -18.10
N ARG A 152 16.58 13.18 -17.41
CA ARG A 152 18.00 12.84 -17.26
C ARG A 152 18.18 12.09 -15.96
N TYR A 153 18.92 11.00 -16.02
CA TYR A 153 19.18 10.12 -14.89
C TYR A 153 20.61 10.36 -14.40
N PHE A 154 20.76 10.56 -13.10
CA PHE A 154 22.04 10.62 -12.40
C PHE A 154 22.02 9.52 -11.35
N ILE A 155 22.87 8.52 -11.54
CA ILE A 155 23.11 7.51 -10.50
C ILE A 155 24.22 8.05 -9.61
N VAL A 156 23.94 8.10 -8.31
CA VAL A 156 24.90 8.43 -7.27
C VAL A 156 25.13 7.17 -6.45
N TYR A 157 26.32 6.60 -6.58
CA TYR A 157 26.77 5.47 -5.80
C TYR A 157 27.87 5.91 -4.84
N ALA A 158 27.65 5.72 -3.54
CA ALA A 158 28.62 6.01 -2.50
C ALA A 158 28.92 4.72 -1.73
N GLN A 159 30.20 4.38 -1.60
CA GLN A 159 30.64 3.23 -0.82
C GLN A 159 31.42 3.69 0.41
N TRP A 160 31.24 2.94 1.49
CA TRP A 160 32.03 3.08 2.70
C TRP A 160 33.42 2.48 2.48
N LEU A 161 34.47 3.29 2.63
CA LEU A 161 35.86 2.86 2.47
C LEU A 161 36.64 3.05 3.79
N THR A 162 37.53 2.11 4.06
CA THR A 162 38.50 2.18 5.16
C THR A 162 39.90 2.40 4.56
N GLY A 163 40.36 3.65 4.46
CA GLY A 163 41.74 4.00 4.06
C GLY A 163 41.85 5.17 3.06
N PRO A 164 43.03 5.85 2.98
CA PRO A 164 43.26 6.94 2.03
C PRO A 164 43.53 6.41 0.62
N ILE A 165 42.92 7.01 -0.39
CA ILE A 165 43.10 6.66 -1.81
C ILE A 165 43.30 7.96 -2.61
N ASN A 166 44.35 8.01 -3.43
CA ASN A 166 44.54 9.03 -4.46
C ASN A 166 43.74 8.62 -5.71
N ILE A 167 42.79 9.45 -6.14
CA ILE A 167 42.02 9.18 -7.35
C ILE A 167 42.48 10.12 -8.47
N THR A 168 43.03 9.53 -9.53
CA THR A 168 43.10 10.16 -10.86
C THR A 168 41.76 9.95 -11.57
N SER A 169 41.15 11.06 -11.99
CA SER A 169 39.82 11.13 -12.59
C SER A 169 39.74 10.40 -13.93
N THR A 170 39.18 9.19 -13.94
CA THR A 170 38.48 8.61 -15.09
C THR A 170 37.33 7.74 -14.59
N PRO A 171 36.07 7.96 -15.03
CA PRO A 171 34.93 7.20 -14.56
C PRO A 171 35.03 5.76 -15.07
N VAL A 172 35.25 4.82 -14.15
CA VAL A 172 35.12 3.38 -14.40
C VAL A 172 33.62 3.06 -14.42
N GLU A 173 33.15 2.35 -15.45
CA GLU A 173 31.74 2.00 -15.70
C GLU A 173 31.00 1.60 -14.42
N CYS A 174 29.86 2.22 -14.12
CA CYS A 174 29.16 1.92 -12.87
C CYS A 174 28.62 0.47 -12.92
N PRO A 175 28.99 -0.38 -11.95
CA PRO A 175 28.36 -1.68 -11.79
C PRO A 175 26.84 -1.48 -11.62
N HIS A 176 26.03 -2.30 -12.30
CA HIS A 176 24.56 -2.27 -12.31
C HIS A 176 23.86 -1.24 -13.21
N VAL A 177 24.58 -0.38 -13.95
CA VAL A 177 23.95 0.48 -14.98
C VAL A 177 23.25 -0.35 -16.06
N LEU A 178 23.88 -1.43 -16.50
CA LEU A 178 23.33 -2.36 -17.49
C LEU A 178 22.10 -3.14 -16.97
N ASP A 179 22.03 -3.43 -15.67
CA ASP A 179 20.90 -4.10 -15.04
C ASP A 179 19.67 -3.18 -14.92
N ILE A 180 19.90 -1.88 -14.68
CA ILE A 180 18.84 -0.86 -14.51
C ILE A 180 18.38 -0.32 -15.86
N LEU A 181 19.30 -0.18 -16.81
CA LEU A 181 19.07 0.46 -18.10
C LEU A 181 19.28 -0.59 -19.18
N SER A 182 18.20 -1.26 -19.57
CA SER A 182 18.20 -2.17 -20.71
C SER A 182 18.41 -1.40 -22.01
N GLN A 183 19.70 -1.28 -22.33
CA GLN A 183 20.34 -0.73 -23.52
C GLN A 183 20.08 0.76 -23.77
N GLY A 184 21.04 1.54 -24.28
CA GLY A 184 20.84 2.91 -24.75
C GLY A 184 22.01 3.83 -24.42
N ASN A 185 22.79 4.17 -25.44
CA ASN A 185 24.00 5.00 -25.33
C ASN A 185 23.76 6.34 -26.02
N ILE A 186 23.76 7.44 -25.25
CA ILE A 186 24.22 8.77 -25.70
C ILE A 186 24.83 9.47 -24.48
N PHE A 187 26.11 9.85 -24.59
CA PHE A 187 26.82 10.66 -23.59
C PHE A 187 26.70 12.13 -23.97
N LEU A 188 26.11 12.95 -23.09
CA LEU A 188 26.22 14.42 -23.15
C LEU A 188 27.01 14.87 -21.93
N GLN A 189 28.08 15.64 -22.15
CA GLN A 189 28.84 16.27 -21.09
C GLN A 189 28.02 17.42 -20.49
N ILE A 190 27.33 17.13 -19.39
CA ILE A 190 26.78 18.14 -18.49
C ILE A 190 27.58 18.01 -17.20
N GLU A 191 28.27 19.07 -16.81
CA GLU A 191 28.98 19.11 -15.53
C GLU A 191 27.97 19.30 -14.40
N VAL A 192 27.60 18.20 -13.75
CA VAL A 192 26.87 18.22 -12.48
C VAL A 192 27.84 17.79 -11.39
N GLN A 193 28.02 18.64 -10.38
CA GLN A 193 28.88 18.35 -9.24
C GLN A 193 28.03 17.84 -8.09
N PHE A 194 28.38 16.66 -7.56
CA PHE A 194 27.76 16.08 -6.38
C PHE A 194 28.77 16.05 -5.23
N GLN A 195 28.33 16.45 -4.03
CA GLN A 195 29.11 16.33 -2.81
C GLN A 195 28.27 15.63 -1.73
N VAL A 196 28.80 14.56 -1.15
CA VAL A 196 28.14 13.80 -0.09
C VAL A 196 28.76 14.15 1.25
N LEU A 197 27.94 14.59 2.20
CA LEU A 197 28.34 14.94 3.56
C LEU A 197 27.60 14.04 4.54
N GLN A 198 28.34 13.41 5.45
CA GLN A 198 27.77 12.72 6.60
C GLN A 198 27.76 13.67 7.80
N LEU A 199 26.59 13.80 8.42
CA LEU A 199 26.39 14.72 9.53
C LEU A 199 26.05 13.97 10.82
N ASP A 200 26.58 14.48 11.93
CA ASP A 200 26.12 14.09 13.27
C ASP A 200 24.75 14.72 13.59
N LYS A 201 24.22 14.38 14.77
CA LYS A 201 22.95 14.92 15.28
C LYS A 201 22.88 16.44 15.43
N ASN A 202 24.02 17.11 15.45
CA ASN A 202 24.17 18.56 15.58
C ASN A 202 24.49 19.23 14.24
N ASN A 203 24.37 18.50 13.11
CA ASN A 203 24.76 18.94 11.77
C ASN A 203 26.26 19.23 11.61
N HIS A 204 27.12 18.68 12.47
CA HIS A 204 28.56 18.74 12.25
C HIS A 204 28.99 17.68 11.25
N ILE A 205 29.90 18.06 10.35
CA ILE A 205 30.47 17.16 9.35
C ILE A 205 31.38 16.17 10.06
N LEU A 206 31.10 14.87 9.90
CA LEU A 206 31.95 13.80 10.40
C LEU A 206 33.14 13.62 9.45
N THR A 207 34.36 13.89 9.92
CA THR A 207 35.59 13.91 9.10
C THR A 207 36.39 12.60 9.08
N ASN A 208 36.05 11.64 9.95
CA ASN A 208 36.76 10.34 10.06
C ASN A 208 36.33 9.29 9.01
N HIS A 209 35.37 9.63 8.15
CA HIS A 209 34.81 8.72 7.17
C HIS A 209 34.78 9.38 5.79
N THR A 210 35.67 8.96 4.90
CA THR A 210 35.73 9.48 3.53
C THR A 210 34.86 8.62 2.62
N TRP A 211 33.62 9.06 2.39
CA TRP A 211 32.78 8.51 1.34
C TRP A 211 33.34 8.88 -0.03
N GLN A 212 33.47 7.90 -0.92
CA GLN A 212 33.85 8.16 -2.31
C GLN A 212 32.62 8.06 -3.23
N LEU A 213 32.47 9.08 -4.07
CA LEU A 213 31.58 9.08 -5.22
C LEU A 213 32.25 8.21 -6.30
N ILE A 214 31.76 6.99 -6.47
CA ILE A 214 32.44 6.01 -7.34
C ILE A 214 31.99 6.14 -8.79
N CYS A 215 30.76 6.60 -9.04
CA CYS A 215 30.27 6.78 -10.40
C CYS A 215 29.15 7.82 -10.49
N ILE A 216 29.20 8.63 -11.54
CA ILE A 216 28.09 9.45 -12.05
C ILE A 216 27.96 9.07 -13.52
N THR A 217 26.84 8.47 -13.92
CA THR A 217 26.51 8.34 -15.34
C THR A 217 25.28 9.18 -15.64
N ALA A 218 25.39 10.04 -16.65
CA ALA A 218 24.28 10.74 -17.25
C ALA A 218 23.83 9.92 -18.46
N VAL A 219 22.75 9.14 -18.31
CA VAL A 219 22.23 8.32 -19.41
C VAL A 219 21.07 9.06 -20.08
N ILE A 220 21.23 9.30 -21.38
CA ILE A 220 20.15 9.75 -22.26
C ILE A 220 19.65 8.52 -23.02
N GLN A 221 18.39 8.16 -22.71
CA GLN A 221 17.56 7.13 -23.34
C GLN A 221 17.94 5.66 -23.10
N SER A 222 16.92 4.86 -22.75
CA SER A 222 16.97 3.41 -22.94
C SER A 222 16.42 3.04 -24.34
N LYS A 223 17.12 2.20 -25.10
CA LYS A 223 16.73 1.53 -26.35
C LYS A 223 15.41 0.75 -26.25
N SER A 224 14.93 0.41 -25.06
CA SER A 224 13.55 -0.09 -24.88
C SER A 224 12.49 0.92 -25.37
N GLU A 225 12.79 2.22 -25.30
CA GLU A 225 11.95 3.30 -25.84
C GLU A 225 12.16 3.52 -27.36
N GLN A 226 13.33 3.15 -27.91
CA GLN A 226 13.63 3.32 -29.34
C GLN A 226 12.95 2.27 -30.24
N GLN A 227 12.77 1.03 -29.78
CA GLN A 227 12.06 0.01 -30.58
C GLN A 227 10.60 0.36 -30.85
N HIS A 228 9.96 1.18 -29.99
CA HIS A 228 8.64 1.73 -30.26
C HIS A 228 8.65 2.93 -31.21
N HIS A 229 9.77 3.67 -31.31
CA HIS A 229 9.89 4.83 -32.19
C HIS A 229 10.24 4.45 -33.64
N HIS A 230 11.09 3.44 -33.87
CA HIS A 230 11.54 3.12 -35.24
C HIS A 230 10.58 2.23 -36.05
N ARG A 231 9.74 1.42 -35.39
CA ARG A 231 8.65 0.69 -36.07
C ARG A 231 7.51 1.60 -36.57
N ARG A 232 7.60 2.93 -36.36
CA ARG A 232 6.54 3.90 -36.68
C ARG A 232 6.78 4.73 -37.95
N GLN A 233 7.81 4.47 -38.76
CA GLN A 233 8.03 5.26 -40.00
C GLN A 233 7.91 4.51 -41.32
N LEU A 234 7.73 3.18 -41.33
CA LEU A 234 7.47 2.43 -42.55
C LEU A 234 6.41 1.36 -42.29
N PHE A 235 5.17 1.78 -42.09
CA PHE A 235 4.00 1.04 -42.53
C PHE A 235 2.84 2.04 -42.62
N GLY A 236 2.76 2.65 -43.80
CA GLY A 236 1.49 3.20 -44.26
C GLY A 236 0.45 2.08 -44.32
N SER A 237 -0.79 2.48 -44.07
CA SER A 237 -2.02 1.76 -44.41
C SER A 237 -2.03 0.26 -44.10
N SER A 238 -2.42 -0.12 -42.88
CA SER A 238 -3.37 -1.23 -42.71
C SER A 238 -3.97 -1.22 -41.31
N THR A 239 -5.29 -1.09 -41.28
CA THR A 239 -6.19 -1.24 -40.14
C THR A 239 -5.88 -2.47 -39.29
N SER A 240 -5.49 -2.27 -38.03
CA SER A 240 -5.57 -3.29 -36.98
C SER A 240 -6.30 -2.67 -35.78
N ARG A 241 -7.56 -3.09 -35.57
CA ARG A 241 -8.44 -2.59 -34.50
C ARG A 241 -7.81 -2.91 -33.14
N ILE A 242 -7.42 -1.85 -32.42
CA ILE A 242 -6.97 -1.91 -31.03
C ILE A 242 -8.21 -2.23 -30.16
N PRO A 243 -8.15 -3.17 -29.20
CA PRO A 243 -9.28 -3.42 -28.30
C PRO A 243 -9.56 -2.17 -27.45
N THR A 244 -10.76 -1.60 -27.61
CA THR A 244 -11.18 -0.26 -27.13
C THR A 244 -11.67 -0.23 -25.67
N THR A 245 -11.39 -1.24 -24.85
CA THR A 245 -11.98 -1.39 -23.51
C THR A 245 -10.94 -1.31 -22.38
N GLY A 246 -11.29 -0.63 -21.28
CA GLY A 246 -10.50 -0.52 -20.06
C GLY A 246 -9.51 0.65 -20.01
N TYR A 247 -8.70 0.69 -18.95
CA TYR A 247 -7.61 1.64 -18.86
C TYR A 247 -6.43 1.23 -19.75
N ARG A 248 -5.82 2.21 -20.39
CA ARG A 248 -4.58 2.06 -21.15
C ARG A 248 -3.67 3.23 -20.84
N VAL A 249 -2.37 2.98 -20.87
CA VAL A 249 -1.37 4.03 -20.73
C VAL A 249 -0.63 4.13 -22.05
N ASP A 250 -0.52 5.34 -22.60
CA ASP A 250 0.27 5.64 -23.79
C ASP A 250 1.04 6.94 -23.55
N SER A 251 2.33 6.98 -23.88
CA SER A 251 3.22 8.16 -23.81
C SER A 251 2.85 9.19 -22.73
N TYR A 252 2.83 8.78 -21.45
CA TYR A 252 2.55 9.62 -20.26
C TYR A 252 1.09 10.05 -20.02
N LYS A 253 0.17 9.53 -20.82
CA LYS A 253 -1.26 9.77 -20.71
C LYS A 253 -1.97 8.47 -20.36
N VAL A 254 -2.90 8.55 -19.42
CA VAL A 254 -3.80 7.43 -19.13
C VAL A 254 -5.09 7.66 -19.89
N TYR A 255 -5.60 6.62 -20.54
CA TYR A 255 -6.85 6.62 -21.27
C TYR A 255 -7.79 5.60 -20.66
N PHE A 256 -9.08 5.87 -20.68
CA PHE A 256 -10.12 4.90 -20.37
C PHE A 256 -11.05 4.79 -21.58
N ASN A 257 -11.21 3.59 -22.14
CA ASN A 257 -11.98 3.35 -23.37
C ASN A 257 -11.59 4.29 -24.54
N GLY A 258 -10.30 4.64 -24.64
CA GLY A 258 -9.78 5.55 -25.66
C GLY A 258 -9.93 7.05 -25.37
N GLN A 259 -10.56 7.44 -24.26
CA GLN A 259 -10.65 8.84 -23.83
C GLN A 259 -9.54 9.17 -22.82
N LEU A 260 -8.91 10.33 -22.95
CA LEU A 260 -7.88 10.80 -22.03
C LEU A 260 -8.47 11.00 -20.63
N VAL A 261 -7.77 10.49 -19.61
CA VAL A 261 -8.09 10.65 -18.20
C VAL A 261 -7.19 11.73 -17.64
N GLU A 262 -7.72 12.95 -17.52
CA GLU A 262 -6.98 14.09 -17.01
C GLU A 262 -6.71 13.98 -15.50
N GLY A 263 -5.56 14.47 -15.04
CA GLY A 263 -5.17 14.47 -13.62
C GLY A 263 -4.64 13.14 -13.08
N LEU A 264 -4.72 12.06 -13.86
CA LEU A 264 -4.18 10.74 -13.49
C LEU A 264 -2.72 10.61 -13.93
N SER A 265 -1.82 10.49 -12.97
CA SER A 265 -0.39 10.40 -13.23
C SER A 265 0.01 9.03 -13.78
N ALA A 266 0.39 8.98 -15.06
CA ALA A 266 0.86 7.76 -15.72
C ALA A 266 2.11 7.14 -15.05
N SER A 267 2.91 7.93 -14.31
CA SER A 267 4.16 7.45 -13.69
C SER A 267 3.96 6.68 -12.38
N SER A 268 2.83 6.88 -11.70
CA SER A 268 2.42 6.11 -10.52
C SER A 268 1.09 5.39 -10.74
N PHE A 269 0.65 5.33 -12.00
CA PHE A 269 -0.58 4.68 -12.39
C PHE A 269 -0.57 3.21 -12.02
N LYS A 270 -1.66 2.79 -11.39
CA LYS A 270 -1.97 1.40 -11.12
C LYS A 270 -3.42 1.13 -11.48
N ASP A 271 -3.63 0.20 -12.40
CA ASP A 271 -4.94 -0.39 -12.63
C ASP A 271 -5.26 -1.32 -11.45
N LEU A 272 -6.40 -1.09 -10.79
CA LEU A 272 -6.87 -1.88 -9.65
C LEU A 272 -7.92 -2.93 -10.06
N GLY A 273 -8.27 -2.98 -11.34
CA GLY A 273 -9.35 -3.82 -11.87
C GLY A 273 -10.73 -3.23 -11.60
N TYR A 274 -11.77 -3.87 -12.16
CA TYR A 274 -13.18 -3.47 -11.99
C TYR A 274 -13.50 -2.02 -12.41
N GLY A 275 -12.68 -1.44 -13.30
CA GLY A 275 -12.81 -0.03 -13.70
C GLY A 275 -12.22 0.96 -12.71
N TYR A 276 -11.54 0.52 -11.65
CA TYR A 276 -10.79 1.38 -10.74
C TYR A 276 -9.33 1.50 -11.17
N ALA A 277 -8.79 2.70 -11.07
CA ALA A 277 -7.37 2.96 -11.19
C ALA A 277 -6.96 4.03 -10.18
N LYS A 278 -5.67 4.10 -9.87
CA LYS A 278 -5.14 5.13 -9.01
C LYS A 278 -3.75 5.58 -9.43
N ASP A 279 -3.37 6.75 -8.95
CA ASP A 279 -1.98 7.14 -8.78
C ASP A 279 -1.68 7.31 -7.28
N ILE A 280 -0.54 7.89 -6.92
CA ILE A 280 -0.17 8.07 -5.50
C ILE A 280 -1.12 9.00 -4.73
N MET A 281 -1.78 9.94 -5.40
CA MET A 281 -2.64 10.97 -4.81
C MET A 281 -4.13 10.75 -5.14
N HIS A 282 -4.43 10.35 -6.36
CA HIS A 282 -5.77 10.35 -6.92
C HIS A 282 -6.27 8.94 -7.23
N VAL A 283 -7.59 8.80 -7.22
CA VAL A 283 -8.29 7.56 -7.56
C VAL A 283 -9.34 7.86 -8.61
N PHE A 284 -9.51 6.94 -9.56
CA PHE A 284 -10.42 7.07 -10.68
C PHE A 284 -11.28 5.82 -10.81
N PHE A 285 -12.54 6.03 -11.19
CA PHE A 285 -13.48 4.99 -11.56
C PHE A 285 -14.02 5.26 -12.96
N MET A 286 -13.85 4.30 -13.87
CA MET A 286 -14.23 4.39 -15.28
C MET A 286 -13.76 5.69 -15.97
N GLY A 287 -12.52 6.08 -15.71
CA GLY A 287 -11.90 7.30 -16.25
C GLY A 287 -12.32 8.60 -15.55
N LYS A 288 -13.18 8.56 -14.52
CA LYS A 288 -13.59 9.74 -13.75
C LYS A 288 -12.93 9.76 -12.38
N GLN A 289 -12.39 10.91 -11.98
CA GLN A 289 -11.77 11.07 -10.66
C GLN A 289 -12.82 10.92 -9.55
N ILE A 290 -12.52 10.09 -8.56
CA ILE A 290 -13.26 10.02 -7.29
C ILE A 290 -12.72 11.13 -6.38
N LYS A 291 -13.46 12.24 -6.25
CA LYS A 291 -13.02 13.37 -5.45
C LYS A 291 -12.95 13.01 -3.97
N GLY A 292 -11.85 13.39 -3.31
CA GLY A 292 -11.61 13.14 -1.88
C GLY A 292 -10.98 11.77 -1.57
N ALA A 293 -10.93 10.85 -2.53
CA ALA A 293 -10.33 9.54 -2.33
C ALA A 293 -8.80 9.60 -2.27
N SER A 294 -8.23 8.94 -1.27
CA SER A 294 -6.78 8.92 -1.03
C SER A 294 -6.09 7.78 -1.79
N GLY A 295 -5.33 8.11 -2.84
CA GLY A 295 -4.58 7.12 -3.64
C GLY A 295 -3.64 6.23 -2.82
N SER A 296 -3.00 6.76 -1.77
CA SER A 296 -2.04 6.00 -0.96
C SER A 296 -2.68 4.87 -0.14
N SER A 297 -3.93 5.05 0.32
CA SER A 297 -4.65 4.06 1.15
C SER A 297 -5.80 3.37 0.43
N PHE A 298 -6.10 3.74 -0.83
CA PHE A 298 -7.22 3.20 -1.58
C PHE A 298 -7.08 1.70 -1.89
N GLN A 299 -8.15 0.97 -1.63
CA GLN A 299 -8.31 -0.47 -1.84
C GLN A 299 -9.66 -0.78 -2.48
N VAL A 300 -9.66 -1.60 -3.53
CA VAL A 300 -10.87 -2.23 -4.09
C VAL A 300 -11.17 -3.50 -3.29
N LEU A 301 -12.39 -3.66 -2.82
CA LEU A 301 -12.82 -4.80 -2.01
C LEU A 301 -13.39 -5.93 -2.89
N ALA A 302 -13.59 -7.10 -2.31
CA ALA A 302 -14.04 -8.30 -3.03
C ALA A 302 -15.31 -8.04 -3.85
N GLY A 303 -15.31 -8.49 -5.11
CA GLY A 303 -16.41 -8.28 -6.06
C GLY A 303 -16.38 -6.94 -6.82
N GLY A 304 -15.49 -6.01 -6.45
CA GLY A 304 -15.28 -4.76 -7.18
C GLY A 304 -16.39 -3.72 -7.05
N TRP A 305 -17.47 -4.02 -6.33
CA TRP A 305 -18.57 -3.07 -6.13
C TRP A 305 -18.29 -2.06 -5.03
N TYR A 306 -17.58 -2.51 -3.99
CA TYR A 306 -17.15 -1.67 -2.88
C TYR A 306 -15.65 -1.40 -2.97
N SER A 307 -15.26 -0.19 -2.58
CA SER A 307 -13.88 0.23 -2.43
C SER A 307 -13.78 1.18 -1.24
N LYS A 308 -12.59 1.35 -0.69
CA LYS A 308 -12.39 2.23 0.48
C LYS A 308 -11.01 2.84 0.47
N ASP A 309 -10.87 3.96 1.16
CA ASP A 309 -9.60 4.43 1.69
C ASP A 309 -9.63 4.32 3.23
N PHE A 310 -8.68 4.95 3.92
CA PHE A 310 -8.62 4.88 5.38
C PHE A 310 -9.88 5.45 6.07
N MET A 311 -10.49 6.49 5.50
CA MET A 311 -11.62 7.21 6.11
C MET A 311 -12.96 6.85 5.47
N ASP A 312 -12.99 6.80 4.15
CA ASP A 312 -14.21 6.79 3.36
C ASP A 312 -14.40 5.46 2.63
N VAL A 313 -15.67 5.16 2.34
CA VAL A 313 -16.10 4.00 1.56
C VAL A 313 -16.80 4.51 0.31
N TYR A 314 -16.68 3.74 -0.77
CA TYR A 314 -17.26 4.06 -2.07
C TYR A 314 -17.97 2.83 -2.64
N TYR A 315 -19.06 3.06 -3.33
CA TYR A 315 -19.82 2.04 -4.06
C TYR A 315 -19.92 2.46 -5.52
N TRP A 316 -19.37 1.65 -6.43
CA TRP A 316 -19.29 1.99 -7.87
C TRP A 316 -18.70 3.39 -8.14
N GLY A 317 -17.61 3.70 -7.44
CA GLY A 317 -16.91 4.98 -7.55
C GLY A 317 -17.55 6.16 -6.81
N GLU A 318 -18.78 6.03 -6.30
CA GLU A 318 -19.48 7.09 -5.56
C GLU A 318 -19.24 6.96 -4.06
N LYS A 319 -18.96 8.08 -3.38
CA LYS A 319 -18.75 8.09 -1.93
C LYS A 319 -20.04 7.66 -1.21
N LEU A 320 -19.92 6.71 -0.29
CA LEU A 320 -21.00 6.19 0.53
C LEU A 320 -21.10 7.00 1.83
N PRO A 321 -22.09 7.90 1.99
CA PRO A 321 -22.13 8.80 3.13
C PRO A 321 -22.36 8.06 4.45
N GLY A 322 -21.58 8.43 5.47
CA GLY A 322 -21.70 7.88 6.83
C GLY A 322 -21.01 6.53 7.04
N ALA A 323 -20.51 5.88 6.00
CA ALA A 323 -19.79 4.61 6.11
C ALA A 323 -18.33 4.84 6.54
N SER A 324 -17.83 4.02 7.47
CA SER A 324 -16.49 4.13 8.04
C SER A 324 -15.47 3.23 7.34
N GLY A 325 -14.52 3.81 6.59
CA GLY A 325 -13.48 3.06 5.86
C GLY A 325 -12.60 2.18 6.76
N SER A 326 -12.29 2.63 7.97
CA SER A 326 -11.43 1.89 8.91
C SER A 326 -12.06 0.59 9.42
N SER A 327 -13.39 0.50 9.44
CA SER A 327 -14.13 -0.67 9.95
C SER A 327 -15.02 -1.37 8.93
N PHE A 328 -15.06 -0.87 7.69
CA PHE A 328 -15.90 -1.41 6.63
C PHE A 328 -15.49 -2.84 6.25
N GLN A 329 -16.49 -3.73 6.21
CA GLN A 329 -16.38 -5.13 5.86
C GLN A 329 -17.45 -5.48 4.82
N VAL A 330 -17.01 -6.00 3.67
CA VAL A 330 -17.92 -6.66 2.72
C VAL A 330 -18.27 -8.03 3.27
N LEU A 331 -19.57 -8.34 3.29
CA LEU A 331 -20.09 -9.64 3.71
C LEU A 331 -20.27 -10.50 2.45
N SER A 332 -21.49 -10.94 2.16
CA SER A 332 -21.84 -11.69 0.95
C SER A 332 -23.13 -11.14 0.34
N GLY A 333 -23.40 -11.44 -0.94
CA GLY A 333 -24.67 -11.10 -1.58
C GLY A 333 -24.98 -9.59 -1.61
N GLN A 334 -23.97 -8.75 -1.86
CA GLN A 334 -24.04 -7.27 -1.84
C GLN A 334 -24.26 -6.62 -0.47
N TYR A 335 -24.31 -7.43 0.61
CA TYR A 335 -24.31 -6.88 1.96
C TYR A 335 -22.91 -6.48 2.40
N ALA A 336 -22.84 -5.40 3.15
CA ALA A 336 -21.64 -4.92 3.81
C ALA A 336 -22.03 -4.27 5.14
N LYS A 337 -21.06 -4.06 6.02
CA LYS A 337 -21.27 -3.34 7.27
C LYS A 337 -20.03 -2.60 7.71
N ASP A 338 -20.19 -1.62 8.58
CA ASP A 338 -19.12 -1.13 9.44
C ASP A 338 -19.46 -1.41 10.91
N PHE A 339 -18.82 -0.74 11.86
CA PHE A 339 -19.12 -0.92 13.28
C PHE A 339 -20.56 -0.54 13.66
N MET A 340 -21.16 0.42 12.96
CA MET A 340 -22.43 1.05 13.34
C MET A 340 -23.57 0.63 12.42
N ASP A 341 -23.31 0.57 11.12
CA ASP A 341 -24.32 0.51 10.08
C ASP A 341 -24.17 -0.72 9.18
N VAL A 342 -25.30 -1.15 8.63
CA VAL A 342 -25.38 -2.22 7.63
C VAL A 342 -25.82 -1.63 6.32
N PHE A 343 -25.25 -2.12 5.23
CA PHE A 343 -25.48 -1.64 3.87
C PHE A 343 -25.84 -2.80 2.96
N TYR A 344 -26.67 -2.50 1.96
CA TYR A 344 -26.96 -3.37 0.83
C TYR A 344 -26.86 -2.57 -0.46
N ALA A 345 -26.06 -3.03 -1.42
CA ALA A 345 -25.91 -2.40 -2.73
C ALA A 345 -25.65 -0.87 -2.64
N GLY A 346 -24.76 -0.45 -1.73
CA GLY A 346 -24.42 0.95 -1.51
C GLY A 346 -25.48 1.78 -0.78
N LYS A 347 -26.47 1.16 -0.13
CA LYS A 347 -27.50 1.87 0.66
C LYS A 347 -27.53 1.39 2.09
N LYS A 348 -27.58 2.33 3.04
CA LYS A 348 -27.78 2.03 4.46
C LYS A 348 -29.16 1.38 4.68
N ILE A 349 -29.18 0.25 5.39
CA ILE A 349 -30.40 -0.41 5.84
C ILE A 349 -30.81 0.24 7.16
N GLN A 350 -31.93 0.97 7.15
CA GLN A 350 -32.39 1.68 8.34
C GLN A 350 -32.87 0.69 9.41
N GLY A 351 -32.42 0.89 10.65
CA GLY A 351 -32.79 0.08 11.81
C GLY A 351 -32.00 -1.24 11.98
N ALA A 352 -31.16 -1.61 11.01
CA ALA A 352 -30.39 -2.85 11.08
C ALA A 352 -29.26 -2.79 12.11
N SER A 353 -29.14 -3.82 12.93
CA SER A 353 -28.10 -3.92 13.96
C SER A 353 -26.81 -4.55 13.42
N ALA A 354 -25.79 -3.73 13.17
CA ALA A 354 -24.49 -4.19 12.64
C ALA A 354 -23.77 -5.22 13.53
N SER A 355 -23.97 -5.16 14.85
CA SER A 355 -23.35 -6.08 15.80
C SER A 355 -23.94 -7.49 15.77
N SER A 356 -25.23 -7.63 15.41
CA SER A 356 -25.92 -8.93 15.35
C SER A 356 -26.26 -9.38 13.93
N PHE A 357 -25.94 -8.57 12.91
CA PHE A 357 -26.23 -8.85 11.51
C PHE A 357 -25.52 -10.11 10.99
N LYS A 358 -26.27 -10.98 10.32
CA LYS A 358 -25.81 -12.24 9.74
C LYS A 358 -26.43 -12.41 8.35
N ILE A 359 -25.59 -12.78 7.39
CA ILE A 359 -26.05 -13.21 6.07
C ILE A 359 -26.56 -14.64 6.20
N LEU A 360 -27.72 -14.90 5.58
CA LEU A 360 -28.26 -16.23 5.42
C LEU A 360 -27.92 -16.70 3.99
N GLU A 361 -28.89 -17.23 3.26
CA GLU A 361 -28.74 -17.65 1.86
C GLU A 361 -29.80 -16.95 1.00
N ASP A 362 -29.69 -17.06 -0.33
CA ASP A 362 -30.66 -16.54 -1.29
C ASP A 362 -31.03 -15.05 -1.15
N GLY A 363 -30.09 -14.23 -0.70
CA GLY A 363 -30.29 -12.80 -0.51
C GLY A 363 -31.02 -12.43 0.78
N TYR A 364 -31.33 -13.41 1.64
CA TYR A 364 -31.79 -13.15 3.00
C TYR A 364 -30.63 -12.84 3.94
N ALA A 365 -30.91 -11.97 4.89
CA ALA A 365 -30.07 -11.69 6.03
C ALA A 365 -30.95 -11.41 7.24
N LYS A 366 -30.38 -11.39 8.43
CA LYS A 366 -31.10 -11.00 9.64
C LYS A 366 -30.19 -10.36 10.65
N ASP A 367 -30.76 -9.58 11.54
CA ASP A 367 -30.16 -9.26 12.83
C ASP A 367 -30.91 -9.99 13.94
N PHE A 368 -30.76 -9.55 15.20
CA PHE A 368 -31.45 -10.17 16.32
C PHE A 368 -32.98 -9.98 16.27
N MET A 369 -33.45 -8.85 15.74
CA MET A 369 -34.86 -8.45 15.77
C MET A 369 -35.56 -8.71 14.44
N ASP A 370 -34.88 -8.43 13.34
CA ASP A 370 -35.48 -8.27 12.03
C ASP A 370 -34.82 -9.16 10.97
N VAL A 371 -35.64 -9.55 9.99
CA VAL A 371 -35.20 -10.27 8.79
C VAL A 371 -35.23 -9.31 7.61
N TYR A 372 -34.25 -9.45 6.71
CA TYR A 372 -34.08 -8.63 5.54
C TYR A 372 -33.95 -9.49 4.29
N TYR A 373 -34.51 -9.02 3.18
CA TYR A 373 -34.30 -9.58 1.85
C TYR A 373 -33.83 -8.46 0.92
N ALA A 374 -32.68 -8.63 0.29
CA ALA A 374 -32.09 -7.62 -0.60
C ALA A 374 -32.08 -6.20 0.01
N GLY A 375 -31.70 -6.11 1.28
CA GLY A 375 -31.64 -4.85 2.05
C GLY A 375 -32.98 -4.30 2.55
N LYS A 376 -34.12 -4.91 2.23
CA LYS A 376 -35.44 -4.50 2.72
C LYS A 376 -35.88 -5.37 3.89
N LYS A 377 -36.45 -4.75 4.93
CA LYS A 377 -37.06 -5.48 6.06
C LYS A 377 -38.26 -6.31 5.58
N VAL A 378 -38.25 -7.61 5.88
CA VAL A 378 -39.34 -8.55 5.61
C VAL A 378 -40.42 -8.35 6.68
N GLN A 379 -41.60 -7.89 6.27
CA GLN A 379 -42.66 -7.55 7.20
C GLN A 379 -43.28 -8.82 7.82
N GLY A 380 -43.47 -8.79 9.14
CA GLY A 380 -44.08 -9.88 9.91
C GLY A 380 -43.17 -11.09 10.18
N ALA A 381 -41.96 -11.13 9.62
CA ALA A 381 -41.04 -12.26 9.80
C ALA A 381 -40.42 -12.30 11.20
N SER A 382 -40.42 -13.49 11.80
CA SER A 382 -39.81 -13.76 13.09
C SER A 382 -38.33 -14.13 12.94
N ALA A 383 -37.42 -13.19 13.23
CA ALA A 383 -35.97 -13.40 13.13
C ALA A 383 -35.46 -14.60 13.95
N SER A 384 -36.10 -14.91 15.09
CA SER A 384 -35.69 -16.01 15.97
C SER A 384 -35.97 -17.40 15.39
N SER A 385 -36.99 -17.54 14.54
CA SER A 385 -37.41 -18.82 13.93
C SER A 385 -37.17 -18.91 12.42
N PHE A 386 -36.72 -17.82 11.79
CA PHE A 386 -36.51 -17.72 10.35
C PHE A 386 -35.47 -18.72 9.82
N LYS A 387 -35.84 -19.44 8.75
CA LYS A 387 -35.01 -20.43 8.04
C LYS A 387 -35.17 -20.26 6.53
N VAL A 388 -34.06 -20.18 5.82
CA VAL A 388 -34.04 -20.22 4.36
C VAL A 388 -34.19 -21.67 3.91
N LEU A 389 -35.06 -21.91 2.92
CA LEU A 389 -35.38 -23.23 2.36
C LEU A 389 -34.69 -23.47 1.02
N GLY A 390 -34.18 -22.43 0.37
CA GLY A 390 -33.57 -22.48 -0.96
C GLY A 390 -34.48 -21.92 -2.05
N ASN A 391 -33.89 -21.56 -3.20
CA ASN A 391 -34.56 -20.98 -4.36
C ASN A 391 -35.41 -19.74 -4.02
N GLY A 392 -34.97 -18.93 -3.06
CA GLY A 392 -35.67 -17.72 -2.62
C GLY A 392 -36.82 -17.96 -1.65
N TYR A 393 -37.14 -19.22 -1.33
CA TYR A 393 -38.10 -19.56 -0.30
C TYR A 393 -37.45 -19.53 1.08
N ALA A 394 -38.21 -19.03 2.05
CA ALA A 394 -37.87 -19.05 3.45
C ALA A 394 -39.15 -19.25 4.27
N LYS A 395 -39.02 -19.60 5.54
CA LYS A 395 -40.14 -19.68 6.46
C LYS A 395 -39.73 -19.29 7.85
N ASP A 396 -40.70 -18.92 8.67
CA ASP A 396 -40.55 -18.89 10.11
C ASP A 396 -41.54 -19.88 10.76
N SER A 397 -41.82 -19.72 12.05
CA SER A 397 -42.78 -20.60 12.75
C SER A 397 -44.22 -20.47 12.27
N TRP A 398 -44.59 -19.38 11.59
CA TRP A 398 -45.96 -19.01 11.27
C TRP A 398 -46.23 -18.94 9.77
N ASP A 399 -45.27 -18.42 9.02
CA ASP A 399 -45.45 -18.00 7.64
C ASP A 399 -44.34 -18.52 6.73
N THR A 400 -44.67 -18.65 5.45
CA THR A 400 -43.71 -18.90 4.37
C THR A 400 -43.54 -17.63 3.57
N TYR A 401 -42.30 -17.37 3.13
CA TYR A 401 -41.90 -16.19 2.39
C TYR A 401 -41.22 -16.61 1.08
N TYR A 402 -41.47 -15.85 0.02
CA TYR A 402 -40.77 -15.96 -1.25
C TYR A 402 -40.18 -14.60 -1.60
N MET A 403 -38.86 -14.55 -1.74
CA MET A 403 -38.11 -13.33 -2.04
C MET A 403 -38.50 -12.12 -1.14
N GLY A 404 -38.68 -12.38 0.16
CA GLY A 404 -39.04 -11.36 1.15
C GLY A 404 -40.53 -11.02 1.24
N GLU A 405 -41.38 -11.59 0.39
CA GLU A 405 -42.83 -11.38 0.45
C GLU A 405 -43.51 -12.59 1.09
N LYS A 406 -44.51 -12.35 1.94
CA LYS A 406 -45.29 -13.42 2.59
C LYS A 406 -46.14 -14.14 1.53
N VAL A 407 -46.04 -15.46 1.49
CA VAL A 407 -46.85 -16.32 0.62
C VAL A 407 -48.22 -16.49 1.24
N HIS A 408 -49.26 -16.04 0.54
CA HIS A 408 -50.64 -16.32 0.91
C HIS A 408 -51.03 -17.69 0.35
N ASN A 409 -51.38 -18.63 1.23
CA ASN A 409 -52.07 -19.84 0.82
C ASN A 409 -53.49 -19.45 0.42
N GLY A 410 -53.82 -19.63 -0.86
CA GLY A 410 -55.19 -19.56 -1.37
C GLY A 410 -55.99 -20.81 -1.05
#